data_AF-A0A544Z119-F1
#
_entry.id   AF-A0A544Z119-F1
#
_cell.length_a   1.000
_cell.length_b   1.000
_cell.length_c   1.000
_cell.angle_alpha   90.00
_cell.angle_beta   90.00
_cell.angle_gamma   90.00
#
_symmetry.space_group_name_H-M   'P 1'
#
loop_
_entity.id
_entity.type
_entity.pdbx_description
1 polymer ?
#
loop_
_entity_poly.entity_id
_entity_poly.type
_entity_poly.pdbx_seq_one_letter_code
_entity_poly.pdbx_strand_id
1 'polypeptide(L)' 'MHAENIAKGKAEGKAEGQAEGILTVLSARGIEVSDDFSERIRKCHDFDRLTAWLRAAATVDSSDKLLDDIS' A
#
# COMPACT_ATOMS: atom_id res chain seq x y z
N MET A 1 26.56 -14.86 -7.30
CA MET A 1 26.15 -13.45 -7.42
C MET A 1 24.93 -13.30 -8.34
N HIS A 2 23.85 -14.07 -8.13
CA HIS A 2 22.62 -14.01 -8.95
C HIS A 2 21.34 -14.21 -8.12
N ALA A 3 21.43 -14.90 -6.98
CA ALA A 3 20.28 -15.13 -6.09
C ALA A 3 19.77 -13.84 -5.42
N GLU A 4 20.67 -12.88 -5.18
CA GLU A 4 20.41 -11.64 -4.44
C GLU A 4 19.49 -10.69 -5.24
N ASN A 5 19.63 -10.66 -6.57
CA ASN A 5 18.81 -9.83 -7.46
C ASN A 5 17.37 -10.34 -7.60
N ILE A 6 17.15 -11.66 -7.58
CA ILE A 6 15.79 -12.25 -7.70
C ILE A 6 15.00 -12.06 -6.40
N ALA A 7 15.66 -12.15 -5.24
CA ALA A 7 15.01 -11.88 -3.95
C ALA A 7 14.54 -10.43 -3.86
N LYS A 8 15.35 -9.48 -4.32
CA LYS A 8 15.01 -8.05 -4.31
C LYS A 8 13.83 -7.73 -5.25
N GLY A 9 13.86 -8.23 -6.50
CA GLY A 9 12.77 -8.01 -7.44
C GLY A 9 11.42 -8.63 -7.03
N LYS A 10 11.44 -9.75 -6.29
CA LYS A 10 10.21 -10.33 -5.71
C LYS A 10 9.68 -9.52 -4.54
N ALA A 11 10.55 -8.96 -3.70
CA ALA A 11 10.13 -8.13 -2.58
C ALA A 11 9.53 -6.80 -3.06
N GLU A 12 10.17 -6.15 -4.03
CA GLU A 12 9.69 -4.92 -4.67
C GLU A 12 8.33 -5.14 -5.35
N GLY A 13 8.20 -6.19 -6.18
CA GLY A 13 6.91 -6.49 -6.82
C GLY A 13 5.78 -6.86 -5.85
N LYS A 14 6.11 -7.38 -4.64
CA LYS A 14 5.12 -7.69 -3.61
C LYS A 14 4.63 -6.43 -2.89
N ALA A 15 5.54 -5.49 -2.63
CA ALA A 15 5.19 -4.18 -2.06
C ALA A 15 4.34 -3.36 -3.05
N GLU A 16 4.76 -3.28 -4.31
CA GLU A 16 3.98 -2.62 -5.36
C GLU A 16 2.59 -3.26 -5.54
N GLY A 17 2.52 -4.60 -5.54
CA GLY A 17 1.24 -5.31 -5.61
C GLY A 17 0.32 -5.02 -4.42
N GLN A 18 0.87 -4.86 -3.21
CA GLN A 18 0.06 -4.45 -2.05
C GLN A 18 -0.38 -3.00 -2.12
N ALA A 19 0.50 -2.09 -2.57
CA ALA A 19 0.17 -0.69 -2.79
C ALA A 19 -1.06 -0.56 -3.72
N GLU A 20 -1.01 -1.22 -4.87
CA GLU A 20 -2.14 -1.24 -5.81
C GLU A 20 -3.39 -1.91 -5.22
N GLY A 21 -3.21 -2.95 -4.40
CA GLY A 21 -4.30 -3.60 -3.67
C GLY A 21 -5.04 -2.67 -2.72
N ILE A 22 -4.30 -1.83 -1.97
CA ILE A 22 -4.89 -0.82 -1.08
C ILE A 22 -5.73 0.17 -1.87
N LEU A 23 -5.18 0.73 -2.95
CA LEU A 23 -5.87 1.69 -3.81
C LEU A 23 -7.13 1.09 -4.44
N THR A 24 -7.05 -0.18 -4.85
CA THR A 24 -8.20 -0.92 -5.39
C THR A 24 -9.31 -1.07 -4.36
N VAL A 25 -8.99 -1.41 -3.10
CA VAL A 25 -9.99 -1.53 -2.03
C VAL A 25 -10.64 -0.18 -1.73
N LEU A 26 -9.85 0.89 -1.62
CA LEU A 26 -10.38 2.24 -1.38
C LEU A 26 -11.31 2.69 -2.51
N SER A 27 -10.90 2.48 -3.76
CA SER A 27 -11.72 2.78 -4.94
C SER A 27 -13.01 1.97 -4.97
N ALA A 28 -12.96 0.66 -4.67
CA ALA A 28 -14.14 -0.20 -4.59
C ALA A 28 -15.12 0.23 -3.50
N ARG A 29 -14.63 0.88 -2.44
CA ARG A 29 -15.45 1.47 -1.38
C ARG A 29 -15.97 2.87 -1.71
N GLY A 30 -15.58 3.44 -2.84
CA GLY A 30 -15.93 4.81 -3.22
C GLY A 30 -15.20 5.88 -2.40
N ILE A 31 -14.08 5.52 -1.76
CA ILE A 31 -13.23 6.47 -1.05
C ILE A 31 -12.34 7.14 -2.08
N GLU A 32 -12.47 8.45 -2.20
CA GLU A 32 -11.60 9.24 -3.07
C GLU A 32 -10.18 9.25 -2.49
N VAL A 33 -9.21 8.97 -3.37
CA VAL A 33 -7.81 8.94 -3.02
C VAL A 33 -7.10 10.00 -3.85
N SER A 34 -6.47 10.96 -3.19
CA SER A 34 -5.67 11.98 -3.87
C SER A 34 -4.40 11.37 -4.48
N ASP A 35 -3.91 11.97 -5.57
CA ASP A 35 -2.68 11.53 -6.22
C ASP A 35 -1.48 11.46 -5.25
N ASP A 36 -1.33 12.45 -4.36
CA ASP A 36 -0.29 12.46 -3.31
C ASP A 36 -0.34 11.20 -2.44
N PHE A 37 -1.54 10.81 -2.01
CA PHE A 37 -1.74 9.63 -1.18
C PHE A 37 -1.37 8.36 -1.93
N SER A 38 -1.81 8.24 -3.19
CA SER A 38 -1.48 7.09 -4.04
C SER A 38 0.04 6.98 -4.26
N GLU A 39 0.71 8.11 -4.44
CA GLU A 39 2.15 8.18 -4.62
C GLU A 39 2.89 7.79 -3.34
N ARG A 40 2.43 8.25 -2.17
CA ARG A 40 3.00 7.86 -0.87
C ARG A 40 2.88 6.36 -0.60
N ILE A 41 1.75 5.75 -0.95
CA ILE A 41 1.58 4.29 -0.81
C ILE A 41 2.52 3.55 -1.78
N ARG A 42 2.60 3.97 -3.04
CA ARG A 42 3.49 3.36 -4.04
C ARG A 42 4.98 3.49 -3.68
N LYS A 43 5.38 4.59 -3.06
CA LYS A 43 6.74 4.82 -2.56
C LYS A 43 7.01 4.10 -1.23
N CYS A 44 6.02 3.46 -0.62
CA CYS A 44 6.22 2.69 0.60
C CYS A 44 6.77 1.30 0.25
N HIS A 45 7.98 0.97 0.71
CA HIS A 45 8.59 -0.35 0.54
C HIS A 45 8.46 -1.23 1.79
N ASP A 46 7.74 -0.76 2.80
CA ASP A 46 7.54 -1.48 4.07
C ASP A 46 6.31 -2.39 3.93
N PHE A 47 6.57 -3.68 3.76
CA PHE A 47 5.54 -4.68 3.51
C PHE A 47 4.58 -4.87 4.70
N ASP A 48 5.08 -4.73 5.94
CA ASP A 48 4.24 -4.86 7.13
C ASP A 48 3.29 -3.67 7.24
N ARG A 49 3.79 -2.46 6.97
CA ARG A 49 2.97 -1.25 6.90
C ARG A 49 1.93 -1.31 5.79
N LEU A 50 2.31 -1.74 4.59
CA LEU A 50 1.37 -1.94 3.47
C LEU A 50 0.30 -3.00 3.82
N THR A 51 0.66 -4.07 4.50
CA THR A 51 -0.29 -5.10 4.94
C THR A 51 -1.29 -4.54 5.95
N ALA A 52 -0.83 -3.74 6.92
CA ALA A 52 -1.70 -3.09 7.89
C ALA A 52 -2.65 -2.10 7.21
N TRP A 53 -2.14 -1.29 6.29
CA TRP A 53 -2.92 -0.37 5.46
C TRP A 53 -3.97 -1.07 4.61
N LEU A 54 -3.66 -2.23 4.03
CA LEU A 54 -4.63 -3.01 3.26
C LEU A 54 -5.79 -3.49 4.14
N ARG A 55 -5.50 -3.92 5.37
CA ARG A 55 -6.54 -4.33 6.31
C ARG A 55 -7.38 -3.12 6.77
N ALA A 56 -6.73 -1.99 7.05
CA ALA A 56 -7.40 -0.76 7.43
C ALA A 56 -8.25 -0.19 6.29
N ALA A 57 -7.81 -0.30 5.02
CA ALA A 57 -8.55 0.13 3.83
C ALA A 57 -9.95 -0.49 3.74
N ALA A 58 -10.13 -1.70 4.28
CA ALA A 58 -11.43 -2.35 4.33
C ALA A 58 -12.40 -1.74 5.36
N THR A 59 -11.89 -1.01 6.37
CA THR A 59 -12.69 -0.51 7.50
C THR A 59 -12.70 1.01 7.63
N VAL A 60 -11.69 1.74 7.15
CA VAL A 60 -11.61 3.21 7.35
C VAL A 60 -12.65 3.98 6.54
N ASP A 61 -13.19 5.07 7.04
CA ASP A 61 -14.16 5.87 6.26
C ASP A 61 -13.50 6.85 5.27
N SER A 62 -12.17 7.01 5.35
CA SER A 62 -11.43 7.96 4.52
C SER A 62 -9.97 7.55 4.35
N SER A 63 -9.36 7.95 3.23
CA SER A 63 -7.95 7.69 2.91
C SER A 63 -7.01 8.35 3.92
N ASP A 64 -7.25 9.60 4.34
CA ASP A 64 -6.43 10.30 5.36
C ASP A 64 -6.23 9.51 6.67
N LYS A 65 -7.30 8.89 7.19
CA LYS A 65 -7.23 8.12 8.45
C LYS A 65 -6.33 6.88 8.35
N LEU A 66 -6.08 6.41 7.15
CA LEU A 66 -5.30 5.21 6.89
C LEU A 66 -3.80 5.43 7.14
N LEU A 67 -3.32 6.67 6.94
CA LEU A 67 -1.93 7.06 7.22
C LEU A 67 -1.70 7.47 8.68
N ASP A 68 -2.73 8.02 9.32
CA ASP A 68 -2.63 8.61 10.67
C ASP A 68 -2.59 7.55 11.79
N ASP A 69 -3.22 6.39 11.58
CA ASP A 69 -3.42 5.36 12.62
C ASP A 69 -2.16 4.54 12.98
N ILE A 70 -1.06 4.68 12.23
CA ILE A 70 0.13 3.79 12.35
C ILE A 70 1.45 4.58 12.46
N SER A 71 1.41 5.82 12.97
CA SER A 71 2.64 6.59 13.23
C SER A 71 3.24 6.38 14.60
#